data_AF-M4B7V0-F1
#
_entry.id   AF-M4B7V0-F1
#
_cell.length_a   1.000
_cell.length_b   1.000
_cell.length_c   1.000
_cell.angle_alpha   90.00
_cell.angle_beta   90.00
_cell.angle_gamma   90.00
#
_symmetry.space_group_name_H-M   'P 1'
#
loop_
_entity.id
_entity.type
_entity.pdbx_description
1 polymer ?
#
loop_
_entity_poly.entity_id
_entity_poly.type
_entity_poly.pdbx_seq_one_letter_code
_entity_poly.pdbx_strand_id
1 'polypeptide(L)'
;MPRLLLAGAFITHASRALSQLKRLLVLPFITYVLLLLLFGWGILVTVCIFGAGEMSTRIATIAAASPAYISVATESFQASTKLRWLFIYHLFGMYWSVNFVLSTTEMITATAISLWYFSPENRMTGLKDFQIADPVSYSLHMTIKYHLGTLALSSCSVAPVEHIRSFLLYLEHKNEFDASTFTKVMARCCCLACTLISSNLLRVGALSQIGYASVLLGKLIVCTITSLISWFLLDNIYETSINMLLMCFILDENLHGGRSNSVHAPAPLIQSVNDHLRPKWQTVM
;
A
#
# COMPACT_ATOMS: atom_id res chain seq x y z
N MET A 1 3.39 7.12 -28.85
CA MET A 1 3.52 8.52 -28.39
C MET A 1 2.22 9.16 -27.86
N PRO A 2 1.04 9.02 -28.50
CA PRO A 2 -0.20 9.70 -28.06
C PRO A 2 -0.57 9.49 -26.58
N ARG A 3 -0.46 8.24 -26.09
CA ARG A 3 -0.76 7.87 -24.71
C ARG A 3 0.18 8.52 -23.68
N LEU A 4 1.43 8.78 -24.06
CA LEU A 4 2.44 9.39 -23.17
C LEU A 4 2.20 10.90 -23.02
N LEU A 5 1.78 11.56 -24.11
CA LEU A 5 1.36 12.97 -24.08
C LEU A 5 0.11 13.17 -23.22
N LEU A 6 -0.87 12.27 -23.36
CA LEU A 6 -2.06 12.29 -22.52
C LEU A 6 -1.74 12.09 -21.03
N ALA A 7 -0.90 11.09 -20.71
CA ALA A 7 -0.45 10.86 -19.33
C ALA A 7 0.28 12.10 -18.77
N GLY A 8 1.14 12.74 -19.58
CA GLY A 8 1.81 14.00 -19.22
C GLY A 8 0.84 15.13 -18.90
N ALA A 9 -0.27 15.24 -19.63
CA ALA A 9 -1.32 16.23 -19.34
C ALA A 9 -1.97 15.98 -17.97
N PHE A 10 -2.39 14.73 -17.69
CA PHE A 10 -2.98 14.38 -16.39
C PHE A 10 -2.00 14.57 -15.22
N ILE A 11 -0.73 14.19 -15.38
CA ILE A 11 0.32 14.40 -14.37
C ILE A 11 0.54 15.90 -14.10
N THR A 12 0.52 16.72 -15.16
CA THR A 12 0.63 18.17 -15.02
C THR A 12 -0.58 18.75 -14.27
N HIS A 13 -1.78 18.23 -14.49
CA HIS A 13 -2.96 18.64 -13.75
C HIS A 13 -2.98 18.16 -12.30
N ALA A 14 -2.55 16.93 -12.04
CA ALA A 14 -2.38 16.39 -10.70
C ALA A 14 -1.35 17.20 -9.88
N SER A 15 -0.22 17.55 -10.49
CA SER A 15 0.79 18.37 -9.80
C SER A 15 0.27 19.77 -9.46
N ARG A 16 -0.53 20.40 -10.33
CA ARG A 16 -1.21 21.67 -10.02
C ARG A 16 -2.18 21.52 -8.85
N ALA A 17 -3.01 20.48 -8.84
CA ALA A 17 -3.94 20.21 -7.75
C ALA A 17 -3.21 20.04 -6.41
N LEU A 18 -2.16 19.21 -6.37
CA LEU A 18 -1.35 18.98 -5.18
C LEU A 18 -0.60 20.25 -4.72
N SER A 19 -0.18 21.11 -5.64
CA SER A 19 0.49 22.38 -5.29
C SER A 19 -0.45 23.36 -4.58
N GLN A 20 -1.75 23.34 -4.90
CA GLN A 20 -2.76 24.15 -4.22
C GLN A 20 -3.21 23.51 -2.91
N LEU A 21 -3.33 22.18 -2.87
CA LEU A 21 -3.72 21.41 -1.68
C LEU A 21 -2.52 21.04 -0.80
N LYS A 22 -1.77 22.04 -0.30
CA LYS A 22 -0.52 21.81 0.45
C LYS A 22 -0.68 20.89 1.67
N ARG A 23 -1.83 20.91 2.35
CA ARG A 23 -2.12 20.04 3.50
C ARG A 23 -2.24 18.56 3.09
N LEU A 24 -2.60 18.28 1.85
CA LEU A 24 -2.69 16.92 1.33
C LEU A 24 -1.31 16.25 1.24
N LEU A 25 -0.25 17.03 1.05
CA LEU A 25 1.13 16.53 1.06
C LEU A 25 1.63 16.13 2.46
N VAL A 26 0.94 16.56 3.53
CA VAL A 26 1.25 16.16 4.91
C VAL A 26 0.56 14.85 5.29
N LEU A 27 -0.56 14.52 4.63
CA LEU A 27 -1.32 13.29 4.84
C LEU A 27 -0.47 11.99 4.79
N PRO A 28 0.44 11.75 3.82
CA PRO A 28 1.21 10.49 3.76
C PRO A 28 2.11 10.32 4.98
N PHE A 29 2.61 11.40 5.57
CA PHE A 29 3.41 11.36 6.79
C PHE A 29 2.56 10.98 8.00
N ILE A 30 1.32 11.50 8.07
CA ILE A 30 0.37 11.13 9.13
C ILE A 30 0.02 9.63 9.01
N THR A 31 -0.29 9.17 7.79
CA THR A 31 -0.55 7.76 7.50
C THR A 31 0.63 6.88 7.88
N TYR A 32 1.86 7.31 7.57
CA TYR A 32 3.07 6.60 7.95
C TYR A 32 3.22 6.44 9.47
N VAL A 33 3.07 7.53 10.22
CA VAL A 33 3.15 7.49 11.68
C VAL A 33 2.07 6.56 12.25
N LEU A 34 0.85 6.62 11.71
CA LEU A 34 -0.24 5.74 12.13
C LEU A 34 0.07 4.26 11.85
N LEU A 35 0.63 3.94 10.67
CA LEU A 35 1.06 2.59 10.32
C LEU A 35 2.21 2.10 11.20
N LEU A 36 3.17 2.96 11.55
CA LEU A 36 4.25 2.60 12.48
C LEU A 36 3.72 2.31 13.89
N LEU A 37 2.81 3.14 14.39
CA LEU A 37 2.16 2.91 15.69
C LEU A 37 1.37 1.62 15.69
N LEU A 38 0.60 1.36 14.62
CA LEU A 38 -0.15 0.13 14.44
C LEU A 38 0.79 -1.09 14.40
N PHE A 39 1.90 -1.01 13.66
CA PHE A 39 2.88 -2.09 13.58
C PHE A 39 3.58 -2.35 14.91
N GLY A 40 3.98 -1.29 15.62
CA GLY A 40 4.56 -1.39 16.96
C GLY A 40 3.60 -2.03 17.96
N TRP A 41 2.33 -1.61 17.95
CA TRP A 41 1.28 -2.25 18.74
C TRP A 41 1.07 -3.72 18.35
N GLY A 42 1.06 -4.02 17.05
CA GLY A 42 0.93 -5.37 16.52
C GLY A 42 2.05 -6.31 16.94
N ILE A 43 3.31 -5.82 16.97
CA ILE A 43 4.46 -6.56 17.49
C ILE A 43 4.27 -6.83 18.99
N LEU A 44 3.90 -5.82 19.77
CA LEU A 44 3.69 -5.97 21.21
C LEU A 44 2.65 -7.06 21.51
N VAL A 45 1.50 -7.03 20.84
CA VAL A 45 0.46 -8.06 20.98
C VAL A 45 0.98 -9.44 20.57
N THR A 46 1.76 -9.53 19.50
CA THR A 46 2.36 -10.79 19.04
C THR A 46 3.31 -11.37 20.09
N VAL A 47 4.16 -10.54 20.70
CA VAL A 47 5.06 -10.94 21.79
C VAL A 47 4.25 -11.44 22.99
N CYS A 48 3.17 -10.75 23.36
CA CYS A 48 2.28 -11.19 24.44
C CYS A 48 1.62 -12.54 24.14
N ILE A 49 1.14 -12.76 22.90
CA ILE A 49 0.53 -14.04 22.48
C ILE A 49 1.56 -15.17 22.56
N PHE A 50 2.78 -14.96 22.07
CA PHE A 50 3.84 -15.98 22.16
C PHE A 50 4.37 -16.17 23.59
N GLY A 51 4.32 -15.14 24.44
CA GLY A 51 4.72 -15.22 25.84
C GLY A 51 3.69 -15.92 26.75
N ALA A 52 2.43 -15.98 26.34
CA ALA A 52 1.33 -16.54 27.13
C ALA A 52 1.19 -18.09 27.03
N GLY A 53 2.19 -18.79 26.50
CA GLY A 53 2.16 -20.26 26.45
C GLY A 53 2.44 -20.88 27.82
N GLU A 54 1.88 -22.07 28.05
CA GLU A 54 2.07 -22.81 29.30
C GLU A 54 3.31 -23.72 29.18
N MET A 55 4.14 -23.75 30.24
CA MET A 55 5.24 -24.69 30.35
C MET A 55 4.71 -26.01 30.92
N SER A 56 4.82 -27.09 30.14
CA SER A 56 4.50 -28.43 30.63
C SER A 56 5.80 -29.14 30.99
N THR A 57 5.97 -29.44 32.28
CA THR A 57 7.08 -30.26 32.80
C THR A 57 6.78 -31.74 32.49
N ARG A 58 7.58 -32.35 31.61
CA ARG A 58 7.59 -33.81 31.41
C ARG A 58 8.85 -34.38 32.03
N ILE A 59 8.69 -35.34 32.93
CA ILE A 59 9.82 -36.11 33.46
C ILE A 59 10.14 -37.20 32.43
N ALA A 60 11.28 -37.07 31.76
CA ALA A 60 11.81 -38.08 30.86
C ALA A 60 12.83 -38.92 31.61
N THR A 61 12.65 -40.25 31.63
CA THR A 61 13.61 -41.19 32.21
C THR A 61 14.55 -41.68 31.12
N ILE A 62 15.83 -41.38 31.27
CA ILE A 62 16.89 -41.86 30.36
C ILE A 62 17.60 -43.02 31.05
N ALA A 63 17.77 -44.13 30.34
CA ALA A 63 18.55 -45.27 30.85
C ALA A 63 20.04 -44.89 30.91
N ALA A 64 20.69 -45.15 32.05
CA ALA A 64 22.11 -44.87 32.26
C ALA A 64 22.82 -46.07 32.91
N ALA A 65 24.15 -46.11 32.83
CA ALA A 65 24.94 -47.28 33.25
C ALA A 65 24.96 -47.49 34.78
N SER A 66 24.96 -46.42 35.57
CA SER A 66 24.80 -46.46 37.03
C SER A 66 24.59 -45.03 37.54
N PRO A 67 23.44 -44.69 38.17
CA PRO A 67 22.25 -45.51 38.39
C PRO A 67 21.50 -45.87 37.08
N ALA A 68 20.68 -46.94 37.11
CA ALA A 68 20.02 -47.53 35.94
C ALA A 68 19.05 -46.58 35.20
N TYR A 69 18.51 -45.58 35.90
CA TYR A 69 17.60 -44.58 35.34
C TYR A 69 17.93 -43.20 35.90
N ILE A 70 18.03 -42.19 35.03
CA ILE A 70 18.14 -40.79 35.40
C ILE A 70 16.85 -40.08 34.99
N SER A 71 16.14 -39.49 35.96
CA SER A 71 14.97 -38.66 35.70
C SER A 71 15.42 -37.24 35.35
N VAL A 72 15.26 -36.85 34.08
CA VAL A 72 15.50 -35.48 33.62
C VAL A 72 14.15 -34.77 33.51
N ALA A 73 13.97 -33.69 34.27
CA ALA A 73 12.85 -32.80 34.08
C ALA A 73 13.07 -32.03 32.77
N THR A 74 12.30 -32.37 31.73
CA THR A 74 12.28 -31.65 30.46
C THR A 74 11.07 -30.73 30.44
N GLU A 75 11.30 -29.43 30.36
CA GLU A 75 10.22 -28.46 30.18
C GLU A 75 9.96 -28.29 28.68
N SER A 76 8.72 -28.53 28.27
CA SER A 76 8.31 -28.32 26.88
C SER A 76 7.29 -27.18 26.82
N PHE A 77 7.56 -26.20 25.96
CA PHE A 77 6.65 -25.10 25.68
C PHE A 77 5.56 -25.58 24.72
N GLN A 78 4.33 -25.78 25.20
CA GLN A 78 3.20 -26.15 24.35
C GLN A 78 2.29 -24.95 24.11
N ALA A 79 2.29 -24.45 22.87
CA ALA A 79 1.32 -23.44 22.45
C ALA A 79 -0.09 -24.07 22.39
N SER A 80 -1.00 -23.56 23.22
CA SER A 80 -2.38 -24.07 23.26
C SER A 80 -3.13 -23.80 21.95
N THR A 81 -4.10 -24.66 21.62
CA THR A 81 -4.95 -24.48 20.43
C THR A 81 -5.64 -23.11 20.43
N LYS A 82 -5.99 -22.58 21.62
CA LYS A 82 -6.58 -21.25 21.79
C LYS A 82 -5.62 -20.14 21.36
N LEU A 83 -4.34 -20.23 21.76
CA LEU A 83 -3.28 -19.29 21.37
C LEU A 83 -3.08 -19.26 19.84
N ARG A 84 -3.15 -20.43 19.19
CA ARG A 84 -3.03 -20.52 17.73
C ARG A 84 -4.16 -19.79 17.00
N TRP A 85 -5.41 -19.92 17.47
CA TRP A 85 -6.54 -19.20 16.88
C TRP A 85 -6.47 -17.69 17.16
N LEU A 86 -6.02 -17.29 18.36
CA LEU A 86 -5.77 -15.88 18.68
C LEU A 86 -4.70 -15.26 17.77
N PHE A 87 -3.65 -16.01 17.45
CA PHE A 87 -2.62 -15.56 16.50
C PHE A 87 -3.19 -15.35 15.09
N ILE A 88 -4.01 -16.28 14.58
CA ILE A 88 -4.65 -16.14 13.26
C ILE A 88 -5.60 -14.94 13.23
N TYR A 89 -6.42 -14.77 14.29
CA TYR A 89 -7.30 -13.61 14.44
C TYR A 89 -6.50 -12.31 14.49
N HIS A 90 -5.40 -12.27 15.24
CA HIS A 90 -4.51 -11.11 15.31
C HIS A 90 -3.89 -10.78 13.96
N LEU A 91 -3.40 -11.79 13.21
CA LEU A 91 -2.83 -11.60 11.87
C LEU A 91 -3.86 -11.01 10.90
N PHE A 92 -5.09 -11.53 10.93
CA PHE A 92 -6.19 -10.99 10.13
C PHE A 92 -6.56 -9.56 10.56
N GLY A 93 -6.64 -9.30 11.86
CA GLY A 93 -6.91 -7.97 12.40
C GLY A 93 -5.84 -6.94 12.02
N MET A 94 -4.56 -7.34 12.02
CA MET A 94 -3.44 -6.52 11.58
C MET A 94 -3.54 -6.21 10.08
N TYR A 95 -3.79 -7.22 9.25
CA TYR A 95 -4.02 -7.05 7.82
C TYR A 95 -5.18 -6.07 7.57
N TRP A 96 -6.32 -6.29 8.22
CA TRP A 96 -7.50 -5.45 8.06
C TRP A 96 -7.23 -4.00 8.49
N SER A 97 -6.57 -3.80 9.62
CA SER A 97 -6.24 -2.48 10.16
C SER A 97 -5.30 -1.69 9.24
N VAL A 98 -4.29 -2.35 8.65
CA VAL A 98 -3.39 -1.70 7.68
C VAL A 98 -4.16 -1.23 6.46
N ASN A 99 -5.00 -2.10 5.87
CA ASN A 99 -5.82 -1.73 4.72
C ASN A 99 -6.84 -0.64 5.06
N PHE A 100 -7.35 -0.61 6.28
CA PHE A 100 -8.27 0.43 6.75
C PHE A 100 -7.62 1.81 6.79
N VAL A 101 -6.39 1.89 7.29
CA VAL A 101 -5.61 3.13 7.32
C VAL A 101 -5.29 3.62 5.90
N LEU A 102 -4.93 2.71 4.99
CA LEU A 102 -4.66 3.03 3.59
C LEU A 102 -5.92 3.50 2.85
N SER A 103 -7.03 2.76 2.93
CA SER A 103 -8.31 3.14 2.30
C SER A 103 -8.86 4.47 2.85
N THR A 104 -8.65 4.76 4.13
CA THR A 104 -9.01 6.06 4.72
C THR A 104 -8.21 7.20 4.08
N THR A 105 -6.91 6.99 3.86
CA THR A 105 -6.03 7.97 3.20
C THR A 105 -6.47 8.21 1.76
N GLU A 106 -6.75 7.14 1.01
CA GLU A 106 -7.26 7.21 -0.36
C GLU A 106 -8.58 7.98 -0.44
N MET A 107 -9.53 7.72 0.46
CA MET A 107 -10.81 8.42 0.52
C MET A 107 -10.66 9.92 0.78
N ILE A 108 -9.77 10.31 1.70
CA ILE A 108 -9.49 11.72 2.00
C ILE A 108 -8.89 12.39 0.75
N THR A 109 -7.93 11.75 0.08
CA THR A 109 -7.32 12.28 -1.14
C THR A 109 -8.32 12.42 -2.27
N ALA A 110 -9.15 11.39 -2.50
CA ALA A 110 -10.18 11.39 -3.54
C ALA A 110 -11.21 12.51 -3.31
N THR A 111 -11.62 12.72 -2.05
CA THR A 111 -12.58 13.78 -1.69
C THR A 111 -11.95 15.17 -1.82
N ALA A 112 -10.69 15.35 -1.42
CA ALA A 112 -10.02 16.64 -1.52
C ALA A 112 -9.78 17.04 -2.99
N ILE A 113 -9.38 16.07 -3.83
CA ILE A 113 -9.14 16.28 -5.26
C ILE A 113 -10.45 16.54 -6.01
N SER A 114 -11.55 15.88 -5.65
CA SER A 114 -12.85 16.14 -6.28
C SER A 114 -13.38 17.53 -5.95
N LEU A 115 -13.27 17.96 -4.69
CA LEU A 115 -13.61 19.33 -4.29
C LEU A 115 -12.77 20.36 -5.04
N TRP A 116 -11.47 20.09 -5.22
CA TRP A 116 -10.59 20.94 -6.02
C TRP A 116 -11.00 21.00 -7.50
N TYR A 117 -11.30 19.85 -8.11
CA TYR A 117 -11.66 19.77 -9.51
C TYR A 117 -12.92 20.58 -9.82
N PHE A 118 -13.99 20.38 -9.04
CA PHE A 118 -15.28 21.04 -9.22
C PHE A 118 -15.34 22.47 -8.66
N SER A 119 -14.26 22.99 -8.08
CA SER A 119 -14.20 24.39 -7.66
C SER A 119 -14.19 25.34 -8.86
N PRO A 120 -14.83 26.52 -8.76
CA PRO A 120 -14.78 27.53 -9.81
C PRO A 120 -13.34 28.03 -10.01
N GLU A 121 -12.97 28.32 -11.25
CA GLU A 121 -11.66 28.88 -11.57
C GLU A 121 -11.70 30.41 -11.55
N ASN A 122 -10.76 31.02 -10.84
CA ASN A 122 -10.63 32.47 -10.81
C ASN A 122 -9.90 32.95 -12.08
N ARG A 123 -10.61 33.74 -12.89
CA ARG A 123 -10.11 34.25 -14.19
C ARG A 123 -8.85 35.12 -14.08
N MET A 124 -8.61 35.76 -12.93
CA MET A 124 -7.45 36.64 -12.75
C MET A 124 -6.19 35.88 -12.36
N THR A 125 -6.32 34.79 -11.58
CA THR A 125 -5.18 34.03 -11.06
C THR A 125 -4.94 32.71 -11.78
N GLY A 126 -5.91 32.21 -12.55
CA GLY A 126 -5.87 30.87 -13.16
C GLY A 126 -5.85 29.73 -12.13
N LEU A 127 -6.29 30.03 -10.91
CA LEU A 127 -6.30 29.11 -9.77
C LEU A 127 -7.74 28.78 -9.39
N LYS A 128 -7.97 27.55 -8.90
CA LYS A 128 -9.26 27.13 -8.34
C LYS A 128 -9.53 27.91 -7.05
N ASP A 129 -10.72 28.52 -6.95
CA ASP A 129 -11.17 29.28 -5.80
C ASP A 129 -12.11 28.41 -4.94
N PHE A 130 -11.75 28.23 -3.68
CA PHE A 130 -12.46 27.30 -2.80
C PHE A 130 -13.54 28.04 -2.02
N GLN A 131 -14.78 27.56 -2.11
CA GLN A 131 -15.84 28.02 -1.21
C GLN A 131 -15.61 27.62 0.25
N ILE A 132 -14.79 26.57 0.47
CA ILE A 132 -14.47 26.01 1.78
C ILE A 132 -13.05 26.42 2.17
N ALA A 133 -12.87 26.95 3.38
CA ALA A 133 -11.59 27.49 3.86
C ALA A 133 -10.43 26.47 3.91
N ASP A 134 -10.73 25.19 4.16
CA ASP A 134 -9.76 24.10 4.06
C ASP A 134 -10.41 22.81 3.53
N PRO A 135 -10.26 22.50 2.23
CA PRO A 135 -10.87 21.32 1.62
C PRO A 135 -10.33 20.01 2.23
N VAL A 136 -9.06 19.97 2.67
CA VAL A 136 -8.46 18.73 3.19
C VAL A 136 -9.02 18.37 4.57
N SER A 137 -9.15 19.36 5.47
CA SER A 137 -9.78 19.13 6.78
C SER A 137 -11.26 18.81 6.66
N TYR A 138 -11.95 19.43 5.71
CA TYR A 138 -13.34 19.10 5.41
C TYR A 138 -13.48 17.64 4.93
N SER A 139 -12.63 17.21 4.00
CA SER A 139 -12.59 15.81 3.54
C SER A 139 -12.32 14.85 4.69
N LEU A 140 -11.35 15.14 5.55
CA LEU A 140 -11.07 14.33 6.74
C LEU A 140 -12.30 14.20 7.65
N HIS A 141 -12.97 15.31 7.95
CA HIS A 141 -14.15 15.30 8.80
C HIS A 141 -15.29 14.49 8.18
N MET A 142 -15.53 14.63 6.88
CA MET A 142 -16.53 13.85 6.15
C MET A 142 -16.20 12.36 6.15
N THR A 143 -14.94 11.99 5.89
CA THR A 143 -14.49 10.60 5.90
C THR A 143 -14.74 9.95 7.28
N ILE A 144 -14.37 10.65 8.36
CA ILE A 144 -14.57 10.16 9.74
C ILE A 144 -16.05 10.05 10.07
N LYS A 145 -16.88 11.03 9.69
CA LYS A 145 -18.28 11.08 10.10
C LYS A 145 -19.19 10.13 9.30
N TYR A 146 -18.92 9.94 8.01
CA TYR A 146 -19.86 9.27 7.10
C TYR A 146 -19.30 8.01 6.42
N HIS A 147 -17.97 7.88 6.26
CA HIS A 147 -17.41 6.82 5.41
C HIS A 147 -16.64 5.73 6.15
N LEU A 148 -16.41 5.84 7.47
CA LEU A 148 -15.66 4.82 8.23
C LEU A 148 -16.26 3.41 8.09
N GLY A 149 -17.59 3.26 8.07
CA GLY A 149 -18.22 1.94 7.95
C GLY A 149 -17.95 1.28 6.58
N THR A 150 -18.14 2.02 5.50
CA THR A 150 -17.86 1.54 4.13
C THR A 150 -16.37 1.27 3.94
N LEU A 151 -15.50 2.09 4.51
CA LEU A 151 -14.06 1.88 4.49
C LEU A 151 -13.65 0.63 5.27
N ALA A 152 -14.22 0.41 6.45
CA ALA A 152 -13.97 -0.80 7.23
C ALA A 152 -14.36 -2.05 6.43
N LEU A 153 -15.51 -2.00 5.74
CA LEU A 153 -15.95 -3.09 4.87
C LEU A 153 -15.03 -3.29 3.67
N SER A 154 -14.66 -2.22 2.96
CA SER A 154 -13.79 -2.31 1.78
C SER A 154 -12.43 -2.90 2.14
N SER A 155 -11.85 -2.48 3.27
CA SER A 155 -10.53 -2.94 3.73
C SER A 155 -10.49 -4.40 4.18
N CYS A 156 -11.63 -4.97 4.58
CA CYS A 156 -11.75 -6.41 4.82
C CYS A 156 -11.81 -7.21 3.51
N SER A 157 -12.36 -6.62 2.44
CA SER A 157 -12.63 -7.29 1.16
C SER A 157 -11.46 -7.28 0.17
N VAL A 158 -10.40 -6.50 0.42
CA VAL A 158 -9.25 -6.36 -0.49
C VAL A 158 -8.57 -7.69 -0.76
N ALA A 159 -8.32 -8.51 0.26
CA ALA A 159 -7.57 -9.77 0.12
C ALA A 159 -8.25 -10.79 -0.82
N PRO A 160 -9.55 -11.11 -0.65
CA PRO A 160 -10.24 -12.00 -1.58
C PRO A 160 -10.21 -11.49 -3.03
N VAL A 161 -10.47 -10.19 -3.24
CA VAL A 161 -10.57 -9.60 -4.59
C VAL A 161 -9.22 -9.57 -5.29
N GLU A 162 -8.15 -9.18 -4.59
CA GLU A 162 -6.79 -9.19 -5.14
C GLU A 162 -6.28 -10.61 -5.39
N HIS A 163 -6.68 -11.60 -4.57
CA HIS A 163 -6.34 -12.99 -4.82
C HIS A 163 -7.07 -13.54 -6.06
N ILE A 164 -8.34 -13.21 -6.24
CA ILE A 164 -9.12 -13.54 -7.44
C ILE A 164 -8.51 -12.86 -8.67
N ARG A 165 -8.18 -11.57 -8.60
CA ARG A 165 -7.54 -10.83 -9.70
C ARG A 165 -6.16 -11.40 -10.06
N SER A 166 -5.32 -11.66 -9.07
CA SER A 166 -4.00 -12.28 -9.27
C SER A 166 -4.12 -13.68 -9.87
N PHE A 167 -5.12 -14.45 -9.44
CA PHE A 167 -5.44 -15.76 -10.01
C PHE A 167 -5.92 -15.66 -11.46
N LEU A 168 -6.83 -14.72 -11.77
CA LEU A 168 -7.32 -14.50 -13.13
C LEU A 168 -6.23 -13.97 -14.07
N LEU A 169 -5.38 -13.05 -13.60
CA LEU A 169 -4.20 -12.57 -14.34
C LEU A 169 -3.15 -13.66 -14.50
N TYR A 170 -3.00 -14.55 -13.51
CA TYR A 170 -2.17 -15.73 -13.64
C TYR A 170 -2.71 -16.69 -14.70
N LEU A 171 -4.03 -16.90 -14.77
CA LEU A 171 -4.65 -17.71 -15.82
C LEU A 171 -4.56 -17.07 -17.20
N GLU A 172 -4.72 -15.75 -17.29
CA GLU A 172 -4.58 -14.97 -18.53
C GLU A 172 -3.12 -14.95 -19.04
N HIS A 173 -2.15 -14.79 -18.15
CA HIS A 173 -0.73 -14.90 -18.48
C HIS A 173 -0.36 -16.33 -18.89
N LYS A 174 -1.12 -17.32 -18.42
CA LYS A 174 -0.93 -18.73 -18.69
C LYS A 174 -1.89 -19.25 -19.77
N ASN A 175 -2.17 -18.46 -20.79
CA ASN A 175 -2.91 -18.91 -21.98
C ASN A 175 -2.06 -19.92 -22.78
N GLU A 176 -1.93 -21.12 -22.23
CA GLU A 176 -1.36 -22.36 -22.74
C GLU A 176 -2.39 -23.43 -22.31
N PHE A 177 -3.17 -24.08 -23.19
CA PHE A 177 -2.67 -24.93 -24.28
C PHE A 177 -1.24 -25.39 -23.98
N ASP A 178 -1.14 -26.42 -23.13
CA ASP A 178 0.04 -27.25 -22.86
C ASP A 178 1.41 -26.56 -22.84
N ALA A 179 2.03 -26.44 -21.66
CA ALA A 179 3.08 -27.38 -21.28
C ALA A 179 3.65 -27.16 -19.87
N SER A 180 4.05 -28.28 -19.28
CA SER A 180 4.93 -28.39 -18.12
C SER A 180 6.36 -27.84 -18.38
N THR A 181 7.13 -27.68 -17.29
CA THR A 181 8.59 -27.37 -17.20
C THR A 181 8.93 -25.92 -16.80
N PHE A 182 8.16 -24.91 -17.23
CA PHE A 182 8.47 -23.50 -16.91
C PHE A 182 8.36 -23.16 -15.41
N THR A 183 7.42 -23.79 -14.68
CA THR A 183 7.27 -23.65 -13.22
C THR A 183 8.48 -24.17 -12.43
N LYS A 184 9.29 -25.08 -13.02
CA LYS A 184 10.51 -25.62 -12.38
C LYS A 184 11.72 -24.67 -12.49
N VAL A 185 11.74 -23.77 -13.47
CA VAL A 185 12.86 -22.84 -13.73
C VAL A 185 12.75 -21.59 -12.84
N MET A 186 11.54 -21.06 -12.65
CA MET A 186 11.30 -19.87 -11.82
C MET A 186 11.67 -20.10 -10.34
N ALA A 187 11.49 -21.32 -9.83
CA ALA A 187 11.88 -21.71 -8.47
C ALA A 187 13.40 -21.84 -8.27
N ARG A 188 14.20 -22.10 -9.33
CA ARG A 188 15.66 -22.21 -9.21
C ARG A 188 16.39 -20.86 -9.27
N CYS A 189 15.85 -19.86 -9.96
CA CYS A 189 16.49 -18.54 -10.07
C CYS A 189 16.44 -17.72 -8.77
N CYS A 190 15.38 -17.87 -7.96
CA CYS A 190 15.26 -17.17 -6.67
C CYS A 190 16.27 -17.70 -5.62
N CYS A 191 16.63 -18.99 -5.68
CA CYS A 191 17.61 -19.61 -4.78
C CYS A 191 19.07 -19.24 -5.10
N LEU A 192 19.41 -18.94 -6.36
CA LEU A 192 20.75 -18.50 -6.75
C LEU A 192 21.04 -17.05 -6.34
N ALA A 193 20.05 -16.16 -6.38
CA ALA A 193 20.21 -14.77 -5.93
C ALA A 193 20.43 -14.68 -4.41
N CYS A 194 19.70 -15.47 -3.61
CA CYS A 194 19.86 -15.52 -2.15
C CYS A 194 21.19 -16.14 -1.68
N THR A 195 21.79 -17.04 -2.48
CA THR A 195 23.08 -17.66 -2.16
C THR A 195 24.29 -16.80 -2.57
N LEU A 196 24.16 -15.99 -3.63
CA LEU A 196 25.17 -14.99 -4.03
C LEU A 196 25.24 -13.79 -3.08
N ILE A 197 24.11 -13.37 -2.51
CA ILE A 197 24.06 -12.25 -1.56
C ILE A 197 24.59 -12.69 -0.18
N SER A 198 24.26 -13.90 0.29
CA SER A 198 24.74 -14.41 1.59
C SER A 198 26.25 -14.73 1.59
N SER A 199 26.80 -15.21 0.47
CA SER A 199 28.24 -15.54 0.36
C SER A 199 29.17 -14.32 0.30
N ASN A 200 28.72 -13.20 -0.30
CA ASN A 200 29.50 -11.95 -0.31
C ASN A 200 29.40 -11.17 1.02
N LEU A 201 28.30 -11.31 1.75
CA LEU A 201 28.09 -10.67 3.05
C LEU A 201 29.00 -11.28 4.15
N LEU A 202 29.24 -12.59 4.10
CA LEU A 202 30.13 -13.31 5.04
C LEU A 202 31.62 -12.96 4.85
N ARG A 203 32.02 -12.49 3.65
CA ARG A 203 33.42 -12.15 3.36
C ARG A 203 33.81 -10.74 3.84
N VAL A 204 32.85 -9.83 3.94
CA VAL A 204 33.04 -8.46 4.44
C VAL A 204 32.94 -8.40 5.98
N GLY A 205 32.27 -9.37 6.60
CA GLY A 205 32.13 -9.47 8.06
C GLY A 205 33.37 -9.97 8.83
N ALA A 206 34.46 -10.34 8.13
CA ALA A 206 35.60 -11.02 8.75
C ALA A 206 36.74 -10.11 9.25
N LEU A 207 36.69 -8.78 9.10
CA LEU A 207 37.78 -7.89 9.52
C LEU A 207 37.29 -6.67 10.33
N SER A 208 37.13 -6.90 11.64
CA SER A 208 37.35 -5.97 12.76
C SER A 208 37.02 -4.47 12.61
N GLN A 209 35.75 -4.09 12.83
CA GLN A 209 35.32 -2.80 13.45
C GLN A 209 33.80 -2.81 13.80
N ILE A 210 33.36 -3.84 14.53
CA ILE A 210 31.97 -4.33 14.61
C ILE A 210 30.99 -3.38 15.35
N GLY A 211 31.47 -2.41 16.12
CA GLY A 211 30.61 -1.46 16.85
C GLY A 211 29.97 -0.37 15.98
N TYR A 212 30.74 0.22 15.05
CA TYR A 212 30.24 1.31 14.20
C TYR A 212 29.47 0.79 12.98
N ALA A 213 29.84 -0.39 12.47
CA ALA A 213 29.17 -1.02 11.34
C ALA A 213 27.74 -1.48 11.66
N SER A 214 27.47 -1.99 12.87
CA SER A 214 26.12 -2.40 13.28
C SER A 214 25.16 -1.21 13.44
N VAL A 215 25.66 -0.10 13.99
CA VAL A 215 24.92 1.18 14.08
C VAL A 215 24.72 1.81 12.69
N LEU A 216 25.71 1.71 11.80
CA LEU A 216 25.61 2.18 10.42
C LEU A 216 24.64 1.32 9.60
N LEU A 217 24.67 0.00 9.75
CA LEU A 217 23.78 -0.94 9.06
C LEU A 217 22.33 -0.75 9.52
N GLY A 218 22.10 -0.56 10.82
CA GLY A 218 20.79 -0.20 11.37
C GLY A 218 20.28 1.13 10.81
N LYS A 219 21.12 2.17 10.78
CA LYS A 219 20.78 3.46 10.17
C LYS A 219 20.52 3.36 8.67
N LEU A 220 21.25 2.51 7.95
CA LEU A 220 21.09 2.31 6.51
C LEU A 220 19.80 1.53 6.20
N ILE A 221 19.48 0.48 6.97
CA ILE A 221 18.23 -0.27 6.87
C ILE A 221 17.04 0.62 7.19
N VAL A 222 17.09 1.39 8.30
CA VAL A 222 16.03 2.32 8.65
C VAL A 222 15.90 3.41 7.59
N CYS A 223 17.00 4.03 7.13
CA CYS A 223 16.96 5.08 6.12
C CYS A 223 16.43 4.57 4.77
N THR A 224 16.85 3.38 4.34
CA THR A 224 16.37 2.77 3.08
C THR A 224 14.91 2.36 3.17
N ILE A 225 14.47 1.77 4.28
CA ILE A 225 13.05 1.43 4.51
C ILE A 225 12.20 2.70 4.59
N THR A 226 12.63 3.71 5.35
CA THR A 226 11.90 4.99 5.46
C THR A 226 11.85 5.72 4.12
N SER A 227 12.93 5.70 3.33
CA SER A 227 12.97 6.32 1.99
C SER A 227 12.08 5.58 0.99
N LEU A 228 12.09 4.24 1.01
CA LEU A 228 11.22 3.42 0.16
C LEU A 228 9.74 3.59 0.53
N ILE A 229 9.43 3.65 1.82
CA ILE A 229 8.05 3.88 2.27
C ILE A 229 7.59 5.30 1.93
N SER A 230 8.45 6.32 2.11
CA SER A 230 8.12 7.69 1.72
C SER A 230 7.89 7.81 0.21
N TRP A 231 8.70 7.12 -0.61
CA TRP A 231 8.49 7.05 -2.05
C TRP A 231 7.15 6.39 -2.37
N PHE A 232 6.90 5.20 -1.82
CA PHE A 232 5.68 4.43 -2.06
C PHE A 232 4.43 5.21 -1.66
N LEU A 233 4.44 5.91 -0.53
CA LEU A 233 3.28 6.68 -0.05
C LEU A 233 3.02 7.93 -0.90
N LEU A 234 4.06 8.62 -1.36
CA LEU A 234 3.89 9.74 -2.29
C LEU A 234 3.37 9.26 -3.64
N ASP A 235 3.93 8.16 -4.16
CA ASP A 235 3.49 7.54 -5.41
C ASP A 235 2.01 7.16 -5.36
N ASN A 236 1.56 6.56 -4.24
CA ASN A 236 0.14 6.27 -4.02
C ASN A 236 -0.73 7.54 -4.07
N ILE A 237 -0.33 8.65 -3.45
CA ILE A 237 -1.11 9.90 -3.52
C ILE A 237 -1.17 10.45 -4.93
N TYR A 238 -0.06 10.40 -5.68
CA TYR A 238 -0.02 10.82 -7.07
C TYR A 238 -0.96 9.96 -7.93
N GLU A 239 -0.88 8.63 -7.80
CA GLU A 239 -1.76 7.68 -8.49
C GLU A 239 -3.23 7.90 -8.14
N THR A 240 -3.58 8.00 -6.86
CA THR A 240 -4.96 8.27 -6.44
C THR A 240 -5.45 9.63 -6.96
N SER A 241 -4.59 10.65 -6.97
CA SER A 241 -4.94 11.97 -7.50
C SER A 241 -5.23 11.93 -9.00
N ILE A 242 -4.38 11.25 -9.78
CA ILE A 242 -4.58 11.08 -11.23
C ILE A 242 -5.86 10.31 -11.51
N ASN A 243 -6.07 9.18 -10.83
CA ASN A 243 -7.26 8.35 -10.98
C ASN A 243 -8.53 9.13 -10.63
N MET A 244 -8.50 9.92 -9.55
CA MET A 244 -9.65 10.74 -9.17
C MET A 244 -9.90 11.87 -10.16
N LEU A 245 -8.86 12.56 -10.65
CA LEU A 245 -9.01 13.58 -11.68
C LEU A 245 -9.62 13.01 -12.97
N LEU A 246 -9.21 11.80 -13.37
CA LEU A 246 -9.80 11.11 -14.51
C LEU A 246 -11.29 10.81 -14.27
N MET A 247 -11.65 10.32 -13.08
CA MET A 247 -13.05 10.05 -12.74
C MET A 247 -13.89 11.32 -12.69
N CYS A 248 -13.37 12.41 -12.10
CA CYS A 248 -14.02 13.72 -12.09
C CYS A 248 -14.20 14.28 -13.50
N PHE A 249 -13.20 14.13 -14.36
CA PHE A 249 -13.27 14.53 -15.77
C PHE A 249 -14.39 13.79 -16.51
N ILE A 250 -14.43 12.46 -16.40
CA ILE A 250 -15.47 11.64 -17.04
C ILE A 250 -16.86 12.02 -16.52
N LEU A 251 -16.98 12.23 -15.20
CA LEU A 251 -18.23 12.65 -14.58
C LEU A 251 -18.69 14.03 -15.07
N ASP A 252 -17.76 14.98 -15.18
CA ASP A 252 -18.02 16.34 -15.66
C ASP A 252 -18.51 16.35 -17.12
N GLU A 253 -17.89 15.55 -17.99
CA GLU A 253 -18.38 15.35 -19.36
C GLU A 253 -19.79 14.75 -19.37
N ASN A 254 -20.02 13.68 -18.60
CA ASN A 254 -21.32 13.02 -18.56
C ASN A 254 -22.45 13.94 -18.06
N LEU A 255 -22.15 14.86 -17.13
CA LEU A 255 -23.13 15.81 -16.60
C LEU A 255 -23.49 16.93 -17.59
N HIS A 256 -22.57 17.32 -18.48
CA HIS A 256 -22.74 18.48 -19.37
C HIS A 256 -23.07 18.09 -20.82
N GLY A 257 -23.84 17.03 -21.02
CA GLY A 257 -24.25 16.59 -22.36
C GLY A 257 -23.19 15.80 -23.12
N GLY A 258 -22.19 15.27 -22.40
CA GLY A 258 -21.23 14.31 -22.91
C GLY A 258 -19.94 14.94 -23.43
N ARG A 259 -19.46 14.37 -24.53
CA ARG A 259 -18.09 14.54 -25.02
C ARG A 259 -17.73 16.00 -25.31
N SER A 260 -16.56 16.41 -24.80
CA SER A 260 -15.93 17.73 -25.01
C SER A 260 -16.65 18.90 -24.34
N ASN A 261 -17.66 18.62 -23.52
CA ASN A 261 -18.45 19.64 -22.83
C ASN A 261 -18.10 19.76 -21.34
N SER A 262 -16.95 19.23 -20.91
CA SER A 262 -16.46 19.42 -19.54
C SER A 262 -16.27 20.90 -19.22
N VAL A 263 -16.94 21.38 -18.17
CA VAL A 263 -16.93 22.81 -17.77
C VAL A 263 -15.78 23.12 -16.83
N HIS A 264 -15.37 22.16 -16.02
CA HIS A 264 -14.40 22.36 -14.95
C HIS A 264 -12.98 21.98 -15.35
N ALA A 265 -12.84 21.23 -16.45
CA ALA A 265 -11.57 20.84 -17.03
C ALA A 265 -10.92 22.03 -17.77
N PRO A 266 -9.59 22.20 -17.65
CA PRO A 266 -8.87 23.24 -18.37
C PRO A 266 -8.75 22.90 -19.86
N ALA A 267 -8.83 23.92 -20.72
CA ALA A 267 -8.83 23.76 -22.17
C ALA A 267 -7.69 22.89 -22.74
N PRO A 268 -6.42 22.99 -22.26
CA PRO A 268 -5.34 22.12 -22.74
C PRO A 268 -5.57 20.63 -22.46
N LEU A 269 -6.23 20.29 -21.35
CA LEU A 269 -6.55 18.90 -21.00
C LEU A 269 -7.61 18.34 -21.94
N ILE A 270 -8.68 19.12 -22.19
CA ILE A 270 -9.76 18.74 -23.12
C ILE A 270 -9.19 18.52 -24.52
N GLN A 271 -8.34 19.43 -24.99
CA GLN A 271 -7.67 19.31 -26.27
C GLN A 271 -6.80 18.05 -26.32
N SER A 272 -5.98 17.81 -25.30
CA SER A 272 -5.14 16.60 -25.23
C SER A 272 -5.96 15.31 -25.23
N VAL A 273 -7.10 15.28 -24.54
CA VAL A 273 -8.02 14.13 -24.54
C VAL A 273 -8.65 13.94 -25.94
N ASN A 274 -9.13 15.01 -26.56
CA ASN A 274 -9.72 14.96 -27.90
C ASN A 274 -8.70 14.50 -28.96
N ASP A 275 -7.46 14.96 -28.89
CA ASP A 275 -6.42 14.66 -29.88
C ASP A 275 -5.83 13.25 -29.74
N HIS A 276 -5.74 12.73 -28.51
CA HIS A 276 -5.00 11.48 -28.22
C HIS A 276 -5.84 10.31 -27.75
N LEU A 277 -7.03 10.55 -27.17
CA LEU A 277 -7.92 9.50 -26.67
C LEU A 277 -9.06 9.21 -27.64
N ARG A 278 -9.55 10.22 -28.38
CA ARG A 278 -10.74 10.07 -29.23
C ARG A 278 -10.41 9.72 -30.68
N PRO A 279 -11.22 8.88 -31.33
CA PRO A 279 -11.08 8.63 -32.76
C PRO A 279 -11.38 9.92 -33.55
N LYS A 280 -10.48 10.32 -34.44
CA LYS A 280 -10.58 11.57 -35.22
C LYS A 280 -11.82 11.69 -36.12
N TRP A 281 -12.48 10.58 -36.42
CA TRP A 281 -13.74 10.56 -37.20
C TRP A 281 -14.98 10.88 -36.34
N GLN A 282 -14.85 10.98 -35.02
CA GLN A 282 -15.95 11.30 -34.10
C GLN A 282 -15.99 12.76 -33.64
N THR A 283 -14.99 13.58 -34.01
CA THR A 283 -14.91 15.01 -33.69
C THR A 283 -15.49 15.91 -34.79
N VAL A 284 -16.09 15.30 -35.82
CA VAL A 284 -16.68 15.98 -36.99
C VAL A 284 -18.14 15.56 -37.12
N MET A 285 -18.98 15.93 -36.16
CA MET A 285 -20.45 16.00 -36.30
C MET A 285 -20.98 17.13 -35.43
#